data_AF-A0A7R9V3C6-F1
#
_entry.id   AF-A0A7R9V3C6-F1
#
_cell.length_a   1.000
_cell.length_b   1.000
_cell.length_c   1.000
_cell.angle_alpha   90.00
_cell.angle_beta   90.00
_cell.angle_gamma   90.00
#
_symmetry.space_group_name_H-M   'P 1'
#
loop_
_entity.id
_entity.type
_entity.pdbx_description
1 polymer ?
#
loop_
_entity_poly.entity_id
_entity_poly.type
_entity_poly.pdbx_seq_one_letter_code
_entity_poly.pdbx_strand_id
1 'polypeptide(L)'
;MFSQGDSEAFLGVSISPLMDRKKAGVSKSQCGFFKVVVIPMLTSFVQAFPETAAILANLMENYEMWQKMEVTASVADALSIKPEASSIVGTNAATRPVLSEALSTEQVKKTYPA
;
A
#
# COMPACT_ATOMS: atom_id res chain seq x y z
N MET A 1 -6.00 11.43 -7.28
CA MET A 1 -4.77 11.96 -6.66
C MET A 1 -4.02 12.83 -7.67
N PHE A 2 -3.36 12.26 -8.67
CA PHE A 2 -2.55 13.06 -9.61
C PHE A 2 -3.31 14.08 -10.46
N SER A 3 -4.58 13.83 -10.77
CA SER A 3 -5.44 14.83 -11.44
C SER A 3 -5.59 16.13 -10.63
N GLN A 4 -5.62 16.02 -9.30
CA GLN A 4 -5.61 17.18 -8.42
C GLN A 4 -4.28 17.91 -8.51
N GLY A 5 -3.15 17.17 -8.45
CA GLY A 5 -1.83 17.77 -8.57
C GLY A 5 -1.58 18.43 -9.92
N ASP A 6 -2.10 17.85 -11.01
CA ASP A 6 -2.02 18.46 -12.35
C ASP A 6 -2.84 19.77 -12.40
N SER A 7 -4.00 19.81 -11.73
CA SER A 7 -4.82 21.02 -11.61
C SER A 7 -4.14 22.10 -10.76
N GLU A 8 -3.52 21.71 -9.64
CA GLU A 8 -2.73 22.60 -8.77
C GLU A 8 -1.53 23.19 -9.53
N ALA A 9 -0.84 22.36 -10.32
CA ALA A 9 0.25 22.81 -11.17
C ALA A 9 -0.22 23.79 -12.25
N PHE A 10 -1.37 23.52 -12.90
CA PHE A 10 -1.95 24.39 -13.91
C PHE A 10 -2.36 25.75 -13.33
N LEU A 11 -2.94 25.75 -12.12
CA LEU A 11 -3.35 26.96 -11.42
C LEU A 11 -2.17 27.73 -10.80
N GLY A 12 -0.94 27.21 -10.90
CA GLY A 12 0.26 27.85 -10.35
C GLY A 12 0.32 27.84 -8.82
N VAL A 13 -0.47 26.98 -8.15
CA VAL A 13 -0.43 26.82 -6.69
C VAL A 13 0.53 25.70 -6.31
N SER A 14 0.91 25.66 -5.03
CA SER A 14 1.75 24.58 -4.52
C SER A 14 1.01 23.24 -4.63
N ILE A 15 1.66 22.25 -5.26
CA ILE A 15 1.09 20.90 -5.41
C ILE A 15 1.07 20.24 -4.04
N SER A 16 -0.10 19.73 -3.66
CA SER A 16 -0.33 19.06 -2.39
C SER A 16 0.55 17.81 -2.24
N PRO A 17 0.94 17.43 -1.02
CA PRO A 17 1.74 16.23 -0.77
C PRO A 17 1.12 15.00 -1.43
N LEU A 18 1.97 14.12 -1.98
CA LEU A 18 1.59 12.89 -2.68
C LEU A 18 0.78 13.09 -3.99
N MET A 19 0.39 14.32 -4.35
CA MET A 19 -0.35 14.62 -5.58
C MET A 19 0.55 14.85 -6.80
N ASP A 20 1.86 14.98 -6.61
CA ASP A 20 2.82 15.19 -7.71
C ASP A 20 3.31 13.86 -8.29
N ARG A 21 2.81 13.50 -9.48
CA ARG A 21 3.23 12.28 -10.21
C ARG A 21 4.70 12.31 -10.67
N LYS A 22 5.33 13.49 -10.73
CA LYS A 22 6.72 13.65 -11.17
C LYS A 22 7.71 13.41 -10.03
N LYS A 23 7.23 13.42 -8.77
CA LYS A 23 8.04 13.06 -7.60
C LYS A 23 7.90 11.56 -7.33
N ALA A 24 9.04 10.87 -7.28
CA ALA A 24 9.09 9.49 -6.80
C ALA A 24 8.69 9.44 -5.32
N GLY A 25 7.84 8.48 -4.92
CA GLY A 25 7.51 8.29 -3.50
C GLY A 25 6.14 7.70 -3.16
N VAL A 26 5.23 7.55 -4.13
CA VAL A 26 3.90 6.99 -3.84
C VAL A 26 3.98 5.56 -3.30
N SER A 27 4.94 4.75 -3.77
CA SER A 27 5.19 3.39 -3.28
C SER A 27 5.76 3.35 -1.85
N LYS A 28 6.72 4.23 -1.52
CA LYS A 28 7.30 4.35 -0.17
C LYS A 28 6.27 4.85 0.87
N SER A 29 5.19 5.49 0.42
CA SER A 29 4.16 6.03 1.30
C SER A 29 3.10 5.01 1.73
N GLN A 30 2.96 3.86 1.05
CA GLN A 30 1.84 2.95 1.31
C GLN A 30 2.01 2.18 2.62
N CYS A 31 3.15 1.50 2.82
CA CYS A 31 3.41 0.77 4.07
C CYS A 31 3.35 1.68 5.30
N GLY A 32 3.83 2.93 5.18
CA GLY A 32 3.69 3.94 6.22
C GLY A 32 2.23 4.26 6.55
N PHE A 33 1.38 4.43 5.54
CA PHE A 33 -0.05 4.69 5.73
C PHE A 33 -0.78 3.52 6.43
N PHE A 34 -0.46 2.28 6.06
CA PHE A 34 -0.99 1.10 6.76
C PHE A 34 -0.65 1.14 8.25
N LYS A 35 0.62 1.37 8.61
CA LYS A 35 1.07 1.36 10.01
C LYS A 35 0.47 2.48 10.85
N VAL A 36 0.37 3.68 10.29
CA VAL A 36 0.01 4.88 11.07
C VAL A 36 -1.49 5.11 11.10
N VAL A 37 -2.22 4.70 10.07
CA VAL A 37 -3.65 5.02 9.92
C VAL A 37 -4.50 3.76 9.89
N VAL A 38 -4.28 2.87 8.92
CA VAL A 38 -5.24 1.82 8.59
C VAL A 38 -5.29 0.71 9.65
N ILE A 39 -4.12 0.22 10.07
CA ILE A 39 -4.02 -0.87 11.06
C ILE A 39 -4.62 -0.42 12.41
N PRO A 40 -4.23 0.72 13.02
CA PRO A 40 -4.85 1.17 14.27
C PRO A 40 -6.38 1.28 14.17
N MET A 41 -6.88 1.86 13.08
CA MET A 41 -8.31 2.03 12.85
C MET A 41 -9.06 0.68 12.78
N LEU A 42 -8.56 -0.27 11.99
CA LEU A 42 -9.22 -1.57 11.85
C LEU A 42 -9.07 -2.45 13.08
N THR A 43 -7.96 -2.33 13.81
CA THR A 43 -7.79 -3.01 15.11
C THR A 43 -8.85 -2.56 16.10
N SER A 44 -9.05 -1.23 16.27
CA SER A 44 -10.12 -0.72 17.14
C SER A 44 -11.52 -1.13 16.66
N PHE A 45 -11.75 -1.18 15.34
CA PHE A 45 -13.02 -1.62 14.78
C PHE A 45 -13.31 -3.09 15.10
N VAL A 46 -12.34 -3.99 14.94
CA VAL A 46 -12.49 -5.42 15.27
C VAL A 46 -12.63 -5.64 16.77
N GLN A 47 -11.98 -4.84 17.61
CA GLN A 47 -12.18 -4.89 19.06
C GLN A 47 -13.63 -4.58 19.44
N ALA A 48 -14.27 -3.61 18.77
CA ALA A 48 -15.68 -3.29 18.97
C ALA A 48 -16.63 -4.34 18.34
N PHE A 49 -16.25 -4.92 17.21
CA PHE A 49 -17.05 -5.89 16.45
C PHE A 49 -16.24 -7.15 16.12
N PRO A 50 -16.09 -8.10 17.05
CA PRO A 50 -15.20 -9.26 16.89
C PRO A 50 -15.52 -10.14 15.68
N GLU A 51 -16.77 -10.19 15.25
CA GLU A 51 -17.22 -10.94 14.06
C GLU A 51 -16.57 -10.46 12.76
N THR A 52 -16.00 -9.24 12.76
CA THR A 52 -15.34 -8.64 11.60
C THR A 52 -13.83 -8.93 11.52
N ALA A 53 -13.31 -9.82 12.38
CA ALA A 53 -11.88 -10.15 12.45
C ALA A 53 -11.24 -10.57 11.12
N ALA A 54 -12.02 -11.17 10.21
CA ALA A 54 -11.55 -11.54 8.88
C ALA A 54 -11.06 -10.34 8.05
N ILE A 55 -11.60 -9.13 8.27
CA ILE A 55 -11.18 -7.92 7.56
C ILE A 55 -9.76 -7.53 7.98
N LEU A 56 -9.43 -7.65 9.26
CA LEU A 56 -8.08 -7.36 9.76
C LEU A 56 -7.06 -8.38 9.26
N ALA A 57 -7.42 -9.67 9.17
CA ALA A 57 -6.55 -10.68 8.56
C ALA A 57 -6.22 -10.34 7.09
N ASN A 58 -7.24 -10.06 6.28
CA ASN A 58 -7.07 -9.64 4.89
C ASN A 58 -6.24 -8.34 4.74
N LEU A 59 -6.39 -7.41 5.69
CA LEU A 59 -5.60 -6.18 5.72
C LEU A 59 -4.11 -6.49 5.92
N MET A 60 -3.78 -7.39 6.85
CA MET A 60 -2.39 -7.76 7.15
C MET A 60 -1.73 -8.48 5.98
N GLU A 61 -2.45 -9.34 5.25
CA GLU A 61 -1.94 -9.97 4.02
C GLU A 61 -1.64 -8.93 2.93
N ASN A 62 -2.55 -7.98 2.72
CA ASN A 62 -2.31 -6.87 1.79
C ASN A 62 -1.08 -6.06 2.23
N TYR A 63 -0.95 -5.78 3.52
CA TYR A 63 0.20 -5.05 4.07
C TYR A 63 1.52 -5.77 3.81
N GLU A 64 1.59 -7.09 4.05
CA GLU A 64 2.78 -7.90 3.77
C GLU A 64 3.15 -7.87 2.26
N MET A 65 2.15 -7.97 1.38
CA MET A 65 2.36 -7.84 -0.06
C MET A 65 2.99 -6.48 -0.42
N TRP A 66 2.49 -5.38 0.16
CA TRP A 66 3.05 -4.04 -0.07
C TRP A 66 4.47 -3.90 0.49
N GLN A 67 4.78 -4.50 1.63
CA GLN A 67 6.14 -4.52 2.18
C GLN A 67 7.13 -5.22 1.24
N LYS A 68 6.73 -6.37 0.68
CA LYS A 68 7.55 -7.11 -0.30
C LYS A 68 7.82 -6.26 -1.54
N MET A 69 6.79 -5.61 -2.08
CA MET A 69 6.93 -4.73 -3.25
C MET A 69 7.84 -3.52 -2.97
N GLU A 70 7.76 -2.93 -1.78
CA GLU A 70 8.63 -1.83 -1.38
C GLU A 70 10.10 -2.24 -1.31
N VAL A 71 10.39 -3.41 -0.74
CA VAL A 71 11.75 -3.98 -0.71
C VAL A 71 12.24 -4.23 -2.14
N THR A 72 11.46 -4.90 -2.99
CA THR A 72 11.83 -5.13 -4.40
C THR A 72 12.10 -3.83 -5.16
N ALA A 73 11.27 -2.80 -4.97
CA ALA A 73 11.48 -1.49 -5.58
C ALA A 73 12.77 -0.83 -5.08
N SER A 74 13.04 -0.87 -3.77
CA SER A 74 14.27 -0.31 -3.18
C SER A 74 15.54 -1.01 -3.68
N VAL A 75 15.46 -2.34 -3.87
CA VAL A 75 16.57 -3.15 -4.39
C VAL A 75 16.80 -2.84 -5.87
N ALA A 76 15.73 -2.67 -6.67
CA ALA A 76 15.85 -2.26 -8.07
C ALA A 76 16.43 -0.85 -8.22
N ASP A 77 16.04 0.10 -7.37
CA ASP A 77 16.63 1.44 -7.31
C ASP A 77 18.13 1.37 -6.98
N ALA A 78 18.53 0.50 -6.04
CA ALA A 78 19.93 0.31 -5.64
C ALA A 78 20.79 -0.40 -6.70
N LEU A 79 20.19 -1.23 -7.56
CA LEU A 79 20.88 -2.04 -8.58
C LEU A 79 20.88 -1.43 -9.99
N SER A 80 20.19 -0.31 -10.24
CA SER A 80 20.22 0.37 -11.55
C SER A 80 21.66 0.69 -11.97
N ILE A 81 22.34 0.15 -13.01
CA ILE A 81 21.97 -0.46 -14.30
C ILE A 81 20.77 0.21 -14.97
N LYS A 82 21.06 1.18 -15.85
CA LYS A 82 20.07 1.81 -16.74
C LYS A 82 19.71 0.85 -17.88
N PRO A 83 18.45 0.39 -18.02
CA PRO A 83 17.97 -0.09 -19.30
C PRO A 83 17.47 1.12 -20.12
N GLU A 84 17.98 1.24 -21.35
CA GLU A 84 17.44 2.15 -22.35
C GLU A 84 15.96 1.82 -22.66
N ALA A 85 15.24 2.87 -23.03
CA ALA A 85 13.80 2.90 -23.25
C ALA A 85 13.29 1.83 -24.21
N SER A 86 12.15 1.21 -23.87
CA SER A 86 11.19 0.70 -24.84
C SER A 86 9.80 0.66 -24.21
N SER A 87 8.87 1.33 -24.89
CA SER A 87 7.50 1.58 -24.45
C SER A 87 6.69 0.29 -24.35
N ILE A 88 5.97 0.09 -23.23
CA ILE A 88 4.80 -0.80 -23.24
C ILE A 88 3.68 -0.19 -22.39
N VAL A 89 2.73 0.40 -23.12
CA VAL A 89 1.27 0.40 -22.92
C VAL A 89 0.78 0.06 -21.52
N GLY A 90 0.12 1.04 -20.90
CA GLY A 90 -0.65 0.85 -19.68
C GLY A 90 -1.74 -0.21 -19.86
N THR A 91 -1.83 -1.13 -18.91
CA THR A 91 -3.00 -1.97 -18.74
C THR A 91 -3.38 -2.04 -17.27
N ASN A 92 -4.67 -1.90 -17.04
CA ASN A 92 -5.36 -1.65 -15.80
C ASN A 92 -5.33 -2.81 -14.79
N ALA A 93 -5.77 -2.44 -13.58
CA ALA A 93 -6.65 -3.21 -12.70
C ALA A 93 -6.08 -4.41 -11.94
N ALA A 94 -6.04 -4.21 -10.61
CA ALA A 94 -6.41 -5.16 -9.59
C ALA A 94 -6.88 -6.54 -10.11
N THR A 95 -5.95 -7.48 -10.20
CA THR A 95 -6.29 -8.91 -10.24
C THR A 95 -5.68 -9.51 -8.98
N ARG A 96 -6.49 -9.68 -7.94
CA ARG A 96 -6.15 -10.50 -6.77
C ARG A 96 -6.10 -11.96 -7.24
N PRO A 97 -4.98 -12.69 -7.13
CA PRO A 97 -5.03 -14.15 -7.12
C PRO A 97 -5.65 -14.56 -5.78
N VAL A 98 -6.77 -15.27 -5.81
CA VAL A 98 -7.35 -15.92 -4.63
C VAL A 98 -6.41 -17.04 -4.23
N LEU A 99 -5.48 -16.77 -3.31
CA LEU A 99 -4.72 -17.81 -2.63
C LEU A 99 -5.42 -18.11 -1.31
N SER A 100 -6.35 -19.04 -1.39
CA SER A 100 -6.87 -19.75 -0.22
C SER A 100 -5.72 -20.52 0.43
N GLU A 101 -5.27 -20.09 1.60
CA GLU A 101 -4.81 -21.00 2.64
C GLU A 101 -4.76 -20.26 3.98
N ALA A 102 -5.52 -20.80 4.94
CA ALA A 102 -5.85 -20.19 6.20
C ALA A 102 -4.62 -19.96 7.10
N LEU A 103 -4.32 -18.69 7.39
CA LEU A 103 -3.51 -18.34 8.54
C LEU A 103 -4.37 -18.44 9.81
N SER A 104 -4.10 -19.48 10.59
CA SER A 104 -4.80 -19.85 11.81
C SER A 104 -4.99 -18.66 12.77
N THR A 105 -6.22 -18.54 13.27
CA THR A 105 -6.73 -17.52 14.20
C THR A 105 -5.91 -17.33 15.49
N GLU A 106 -4.96 -18.21 15.78
CA GLU A 106 -4.06 -18.09 16.94
C GLU A 106 -2.98 -17.00 16.79
N GLN A 107 -2.45 -16.74 15.59
CA GLN A 107 -1.35 -15.77 15.43
C GLN A 107 -1.81 -14.31 15.62
N VAL A 108 -3.06 -14.01 15.24
CA VAL A 108 -3.63 -12.66 15.39
C VAL A 108 -3.80 -12.28 16.87
N LYS A 109 -4.20 -13.22 17.74
CA LYS A 109 -4.38 -12.97 19.18
C LYS A 109 -3.07 -12.77 19.94
N LYS A 110 -1.97 -13.39 19.49
CA LYS A 110 -0.67 -13.32 20.16
C LYS A 110 0.07 -11.99 19.92
N THR A 111 -0.13 -11.40 18.75
CA THR A 111 0.57 -10.16 18.37
C THR A 111 -0.14 -8.90 18.83
N TYR A 112 -1.46 -8.94 19.04
CA TYR A 112 -2.26 -7.79 19.48
C TYR A 112 -3.24 -8.21 20.59
N PRO A 113 -2.78 -8.30 21.85
CA PRO A 113 -3.67 -8.57 22.97
C PRO A 113 -4.61 -7.38 23.23
N ALA A 114 -5.84 -7.71 23.66
CA ALA A 114 -6.85 -6.77 24.11
C ALA A 114 -6.47 -6.07 25.42
#